data_AF-A0A2N5T255-F1
#
_entry.id   AF-A0A2N5T255-F1
#
_cell.length_a   1.000
_cell.length_b   1.000
_cell.length_c   1.000
_cell.angle_alpha   90.00
_cell.angle_beta   90.00
_cell.angle_gamma   90.00
#
_symmetry.space_group_name_H-M   'P 1'
#
loop_
_entity.id
_entity.type
_entity.pdbx_description
1 polymer ?
#
loop_
_entity_poly.entity_id
_entity_poly.type
_entity_poly.pdbx_seq_one_letter_code
_entity_poly.pdbx_strand_id
1 'polypeptide(L)'
;MALSYLLPKPAPKEDDTALWEDIPESMNEEDVASLAHIQSIHQRLIQEQKYQNWKDVLEILFPIYLHLNNLTANWTLPPALDNHSGLLCNCPLGTQTAKNESILNSALALQTLHFCSQMDTSEKEKALGLLWSAKCALHKCAVKIQGETQPLRDSKSRGERLGTVLKEKIFEALGRRRKTVVKVLNTFCNRRKDYLTKYAPDQLGLPENRAITYDEFTKLQLDDPFWNDAYLSFSKDPWAVDPTVQTGIHALLRMDCANEELVQLTNELRRCVSWGIHL
;
A
#
# COMPACT_ATOMS: atom_id res chain seq x y z
N MET A 1 -73.85 3.52 52.37
CA MET A 1 -74.09 2.98 51.02
C MET A 1 -73.18 3.70 50.06
N ALA A 2 -72.38 2.92 49.34
CA ALA A 2 -71.34 3.38 48.42
C ALA A 2 -71.93 3.99 47.15
N LEU A 3 -71.30 5.05 46.63
CA LEU A 3 -71.25 5.30 45.19
C LEU A 3 -69.86 5.86 44.85
N SER A 4 -68.99 4.92 44.47
CA SER A 4 -67.68 5.08 43.89
C SER A 4 -67.76 5.76 42.51
N TYR A 5 -66.85 6.70 42.27
CA TYR A 5 -66.55 7.27 40.97
C TYR A 5 -66.29 6.18 39.92
N LEU A 6 -66.99 6.24 38.78
CA LEU A 6 -66.65 5.50 37.56
C LEU A 6 -66.42 6.50 36.43
N LEU A 7 -65.15 6.84 36.23
CA LEU A 7 -64.63 7.40 34.99
C LEU A 7 -64.74 6.34 33.86
N PRO A 8 -64.88 6.76 32.58
CA PRO A 8 -64.97 5.85 31.45
C PRO A 8 -63.71 5.00 31.29
N LYS A 9 -63.86 3.73 30.94
CA LYS A 9 -62.75 2.81 30.63
C LYS A 9 -61.96 3.34 29.41
N PRO A 10 -60.62 3.27 29.42
CA PRO A 10 -59.83 3.60 28.24
C PRO A 10 -60.03 2.54 27.14
N ALA A 11 -60.01 2.99 25.89
CA ALA A 11 -60.09 2.15 24.71
C ALA A 11 -58.97 1.06 24.70
N PRO A 12 -59.22 -0.10 24.07
CA PRO A 12 -58.19 -1.14 23.97
C PRO A 12 -56.99 -0.59 23.21
N LYS A 13 -55.79 -0.81 23.77
CA LYS A 13 -54.53 -0.50 23.09
C LYS A 13 -54.40 -1.46 21.91
N GLU A 14 -54.26 -0.93 20.70
CA GLU A 14 -53.77 -1.71 19.56
C GLU A 14 -52.40 -2.27 19.92
N ASP A 15 -52.28 -3.58 19.77
CA ASP A 15 -51.07 -4.34 20.01
C ASP A 15 -50.17 -4.22 18.76
N ASP A 16 -49.32 -3.20 18.74
CA ASP A 16 -48.35 -2.93 17.66
C ASP A 16 -47.24 -4.01 17.57
N THR A 17 -47.35 -5.10 18.33
CA THR A 17 -46.38 -6.20 18.32
C THR A 17 -46.50 -7.09 17.07
N ALA A 18 -47.57 -6.96 16.28
CA ALA A 18 -47.82 -7.79 15.09
C ALA A 18 -47.23 -7.24 13.77
N LEU A 19 -46.57 -6.07 13.77
CA LEU A 19 -46.09 -5.45 12.52
C LEU A 19 -44.76 -6.00 12.01
N TRP A 20 -43.98 -6.66 12.87
CA TRP A 20 -42.65 -7.15 12.54
C TRP A 20 -42.52 -8.63 12.84
N GLU A 21 -43.13 -9.47 11.99
CA GLU A 21 -42.78 -10.89 11.93
C GLU A 21 -41.49 -11.03 11.12
N ASP A 22 -40.46 -11.60 11.74
CA ASP A 22 -39.23 -12.01 11.05
C ASP A 22 -39.55 -13.17 10.12
N ILE A 23 -39.89 -12.84 8.87
CA ILE A 23 -40.00 -13.85 7.81
C ILE A 23 -38.57 -14.38 7.58
N PRO A 24 -38.33 -15.70 7.67
CA PRO A 24 -37.04 -16.29 7.32
C PRO A 24 -36.90 -16.26 5.80
N GLU A 25 -36.68 -15.07 5.27
CA GLU A 25 -36.40 -14.83 3.87
C GLU A 25 -34.95 -15.30 3.66
N SER A 26 -34.79 -16.53 3.18
CA SER A 26 -33.48 -17.03 2.75
C SER A 26 -32.97 -16.06 1.69
N MET A 27 -31.84 -15.38 1.98
CA MET A 27 -31.20 -14.47 1.03
C MET A 27 -31.15 -15.15 -0.34
N ASN A 28 -31.79 -14.53 -1.34
CA ASN A 28 -31.71 -15.03 -2.69
C ASN A 28 -30.28 -14.86 -3.22
N GLU A 29 -29.93 -15.61 -4.27
CA GLU A 29 -28.56 -15.63 -4.83
C GLU A 29 -28.08 -14.23 -5.28
N GLU A 30 -29.00 -13.36 -5.69
CA GLU A 30 -28.74 -11.99 -6.13
C GLU A 30 -28.38 -11.07 -4.95
N ASP A 31 -29.03 -11.25 -3.80
CA ASP A 31 -28.75 -10.54 -2.54
C ASP A 31 -27.41 -11.01 -1.94
N VAL A 32 -27.08 -12.30 -2.04
CA VAL A 32 -25.75 -12.82 -1.65
C VAL A 32 -24.65 -12.19 -2.52
N ALA A 33 -24.86 -12.13 -3.84
CA ALA A 33 -23.90 -11.53 -4.76
C ALA A 33 -23.74 -10.02 -4.52
N SER A 34 -24.84 -9.31 -4.25
CA SER A 34 -24.85 -7.88 -3.93
C SER A 34 -24.13 -7.59 -2.62
N LEU A 35 -24.36 -8.39 -1.57
CA LEU A 35 -23.69 -8.26 -0.29
C LEU A 35 -22.19 -8.56 -0.40
N ALA A 36 -21.80 -9.59 -1.15
CA ALA A 36 -20.40 -9.89 -1.44
C ALA A 36 -19.70 -8.74 -2.19
N HIS A 37 -20.40 -8.12 -3.15
CA HIS A 37 -19.90 -6.96 -3.87
C HIS A 37 -19.69 -5.75 -2.95
N ILE A 38 -20.66 -5.45 -2.07
CA ILE A 38 -20.55 -4.37 -1.08
C ILE A 38 -19.40 -4.62 -0.10
N GLN A 39 -19.26 -5.84 0.41
CA GLN A 39 -18.16 -6.22 1.30
C GLN A 39 -16.79 -6.10 0.61
N SER A 40 -16.69 -6.49 -0.66
CA SER A 40 -15.48 -6.32 -1.46
C SER A 40 -15.10 -4.84 -1.62
N ILE A 41 -16.06 -3.98 -1.93
CA ILE A 41 -15.85 -2.53 -2.01
C ILE A 41 -15.41 -1.98 -0.65
N HIS A 42 -16.09 -2.36 0.42
CA HIS A 42 -15.77 -1.90 1.78
C HIS A 42 -14.35 -2.30 2.20
N GLN A 43 -13.97 -3.57 1.97
CA GLN A 43 -12.62 -4.05 2.22
C GLN A 43 -11.58 -3.27 1.40
N ARG A 44 -11.86 -3.01 0.12
CA ARG A 44 -10.97 -2.20 -0.73
C ARG A 44 -10.79 -0.78 -0.18
N LEU A 45 -11.87 -0.13 0.26
CA LEU A 45 -11.80 1.20 0.87
C LEU A 45 -11.00 1.20 2.17
N ILE A 46 -11.17 0.18 3.02
CA ILE A 46 -10.36 0.01 4.23
C ILE A 46 -8.88 -0.13 3.89
N GLN A 47 -8.54 -0.96 2.90
CA GLN A 47 -7.15 -1.15 2.48
C GLN A 47 -6.55 0.14 1.89
N GLU A 48 -7.33 0.88 1.11
CA GLU A 48 -6.92 2.16 0.56
C GLU A 48 -6.68 3.20 1.66
N GLN A 49 -7.55 3.27 2.67
CA GLN A 49 -7.38 4.14 3.84
C GLN A 49 -6.16 3.74 4.67
N LYS A 50 -5.99 2.46 5.00
CA LYS A 50 -4.80 1.95 5.71
C LYS A 50 -3.53 2.31 4.97
N TYR A 51 -3.55 2.20 3.65
CA TYR A 51 -2.42 2.56 2.82
C TYR A 51 -2.12 4.06 2.82
N GLN A 52 -3.14 4.94 2.75
CA GLN A 52 -2.92 6.38 2.87
C GLN A 52 -2.35 6.75 4.25
N ASN A 53 -2.93 6.21 5.32
CA ASN A 53 -2.41 6.41 6.68
C ASN A 53 -0.95 5.93 6.78
N TRP A 54 -0.64 4.74 6.25
CA TRP A 54 0.72 4.23 6.21
C TRP A 54 1.66 5.17 5.45
N LYS A 55 1.22 5.72 4.31
CA LYS A 55 2.01 6.65 3.52
C LYS A 55 2.32 7.93 4.30
N ASP A 56 1.33 8.50 4.98
CA ASP A 56 1.49 9.71 5.79
C ASP A 56 2.45 9.45 6.97
N VAL A 57 2.33 8.29 7.61
CA VAL A 57 3.24 7.84 8.66
C VAL A 57 4.65 7.64 8.11
N LEU A 58 4.81 6.93 6.99
CA LEU A 58 6.11 6.64 6.38
C LEU A 58 6.85 7.93 5.99
N GLU A 59 6.16 8.97 5.51
CA GLU A 59 6.78 10.26 5.19
C GLU A 59 7.42 10.93 6.42
N ILE A 60 6.92 10.65 7.62
CA ILE A 60 7.48 11.15 8.89
C ILE A 60 8.54 10.19 9.45
N LEU A 61 8.24 8.90 9.49
CA LEU A 61 9.09 7.90 10.14
C LEU A 61 10.34 7.59 9.35
N PHE A 62 10.25 7.58 8.02
CA PHE A 62 11.36 7.15 7.20
C PHE A 62 12.59 8.05 7.39
N PRO A 63 12.52 9.40 7.32
CA PRO A 63 13.68 10.25 7.63
C PRO A 63 14.27 10.02 9.03
N ILE A 64 13.42 9.78 10.03
CA ILE A 64 13.86 9.51 11.42
C ILE A 64 14.59 8.17 11.50
N TYR A 65 14.01 7.13 10.90
CA TYR A 65 14.62 5.81 10.78
C TYR A 65 16.00 5.93 10.14
N LEU A 66 16.11 6.67 9.05
CA LEU A 66 17.37 6.87 8.33
C LEU A 66 18.42 7.62 9.13
N HIS A 67 17.99 8.62 9.92
CA HIS A 67 18.88 9.36 10.81
C HIS A 67 19.44 8.48 11.91
N LEU A 68 18.56 7.78 12.62
CA LEU A 68 18.94 6.81 13.64
C LEU A 68 19.85 5.75 13.06
N ASN A 69 19.55 5.30 11.84
CA ASN A 69 20.40 4.42 11.08
C ASN A 69 21.83 4.97 11.15
N ASN A 70 22.05 6.08 10.46
CA ASN A 70 23.36 6.69 10.26
C ASN A 70 24.12 6.96 11.57
N LEU A 71 23.40 7.32 12.64
CA LEU A 71 23.99 7.59 13.95
C LEU A 71 24.45 6.32 14.68
N THR A 72 23.64 5.26 14.67
CA THR A 72 23.90 4.10 15.53
C THR A 72 24.78 3.04 14.87
N ALA A 73 24.70 2.89 13.53
CA ALA A 73 25.41 1.88 12.75
C ALA A 73 25.35 0.46 13.35
N ASN A 74 24.29 0.12 14.08
CA ASN A 74 24.20 -1.06 14.93
C ASN A 74 23.07 -2.03 14.53
N TRP A 75 22.45 -1.86 13.36
CA TRP A 75 21.15 -2.48 13.05
C TRP A 75 21.25 -3.98 12.77
N THR A 76 22.46 -4.50 12.55
CA THR A 76 22.77 -5.93 12.48
C THR A 76 23.35 -6.48 13.78
N LEU A 77 23.49 -5.64 14.81
CA LEU A 77 24.06 -6.00 16.11
C LEU A 77 22.95 -6.17 17.15
N PRO A 78 23.19 -6.92 18.25
CA PRO A 78 22.22 -7.11 19.31
C PRO A 78 21.50 -5.85 19.84
N PRO A 79 22.15 -4.66 19.96
CA PRO A 79 21.48 -3.43 20.43
C PRO A 79 20.63 -2.70 19.36
N ALA A 80 20.37 -3.31 18.20
CA ALA A 80 19.56 -2.73 17.12
C ALA A 80 18.14 -2.32 17.54
N LEU A 81 17.58 -3.00 18.53
CA LEU A 81 16.21 -2.79 19.04
C LEU A 81 16.16 -1.91 20.29
N ASP A 82 17.31 -1.42 20.76
CA ASP A 82 17.34 -0.55 21.93
C ASP A 82 16.71 0.81 21.61
N ASN A 83 16.19 1.48 22.64
CA ASN A 83 15.59 2.80 22.47
C ASN A 83 16.67 3.87 22.28
N HIS A 84 16.82 4.35 21.04
CA HIS A 84 17.77 5.40 20.67
C HIS A 84 17.11 6.79 20.51
N SER A 85 15.87 6.98 20.97
CA SER A 85 15.15 8.26 20.79
C SER A 85 15.85 9.47 21.43
N GLY A 86 16.65 9.23 22.48
CA GLY A 86 17.48 10.26 23.11
C GLY A 86 18.56 10.86 22.20
N LEU A 87 18.91 10.19 21.10
CA LEU A 87 19.83 10.73 20.09
C LEU A 87 19.17 11.77 19.18
N LEU A 88 17.83 11.81 19.11
CA LEU A 88 17.07 12.65 18.18
C LEU A 88 16.60 13.97 18.78
N CYS A 89 16.39 14.02 20.10
CA CYS A 89 15.97 15.22 20.80
C CYS A 89 16.31 15.18 22.29
N ASN A 90 16.69 16.33 22.85
CA ASN A 90 16.98 16.52 24.28
C ASN A 90 15.73 16.89 25.11
N CYS A 91 14.53 16.53 24.63
CA CYS A 91 13.29 16.98 25.26
C CYS A 91 13.06 16.25 26.60
N PRO A 92 12.58 16.94 27.65
CA PRO A 92 12.25 16.29 28.92
C PRO A 92 11.22 15.16 28.71
N LEU A 93 11.44 14.03 29.37
CA LEU A 93 10.48 12.91 29.39
C LEU A 93 9.09 13.44 29.79
N GLY A 94 8.09 13.25 28.92
CA GLY A 94 6.72 13.73 29.11
C GLY A 94 6.26 14.86 28.16
N THR A 95 7.14 15.46 27.37
CA THR A 95 6.77 16.45 26.32
C THR A 95 6.51 15.83 24.94
N GLN A 96 6.76 14.52 24.81
CA GLN A 96 6.60 13.76 23.57
C GLN A 96 5.11 13.41 23.37
N THR A 97 4.56 13.70 22.20
CA THR A 97 3.19 13.26 21.87
C THR A 97 3.25 11.79 21.49
N ALA A 98 2.70 10.93 22.35
CA ALA A 98 2.49 9.53 22.00
C ALA A 98 1.39 9.48 20.93
N LYS A 99 1.77 9.22 19.68
CA LYS A 99 0.80 8.77 18.69
C LYS A 99 0.57 7.28 18.92
N ASN A 100 -0.48 6.96 19.67
CA ASN A 100 -1.01 5.60 19.73
C ASN A 100 -1.78 5.34 18.44
N GLU A 101 -1.05 5.04 17.37
CA GLU A 101 -1.67 4.58 16.13
C GLU A 101 -1.41 3.08 15.97
N SER A 102 -2.49 2.31 16.12
CA SER A 102 -2.63 0.90 15.80
C SER A 102 -2.37 0.63 14.30
N ILE A 103 -1.13 0.84 13.85
CA ILE A 103 -0.77 0.74 12.43
C ILE A 103 0.18 -0.45 12.13
N LEU A 104 0.67 -1.16 13.15
CA LEU A 104 1.48 -2.36 12.95
C LEU A 104 0.88 -3.59 13.65
N ASN A 105 -0.11 -4.22 13.00
CA ASN A 105 -0.47 -5.61 13.29
C ASN A 105 0.35 -6.56 12.40
N SER A 106 1.68 -6.46 12.49
CA SER A 106 2.60 -7.46 11.97
C SER A 106 3.74 -7.69 12.96
N ALA A 107 3.54 -8.69 13.83
CA ALA A 107 4.54 -9.55 14.48
C ALA A 107 5.78 -8.97 15.19
N LEU A 108 5.93 -7.65 15.35
CA LEU A 108 6.91 -7.05 16.26
C LEU A 108 6.14 -6.20 17.26
N ALA A 109 6.37 -6.50 18.54
CA ALA A 109 5.63 -5.95 19.67
C ALA A 109 5.43 -4.43 19.56
N LEU A 110 4.22 -3.99 19.92
CA LEU A 110 3.83 -2.60 20.09
C LEU A 110 4.80 -1.89 21.04
N GLN A 111 5.87 -1.32 20.49
CA GLN A 111 6.66 -0.32 21.18
C GLN A 111 6.03 1.03 20.83
N THR A 112 5.48 1.69 21.84
CA THR A 112 4.97 3.06 21.70
C THR A 112 6.11 3.95 21.23
N LEU A 113 6.11 4.27 19.94
CA LEU A 113 7.03 5.25 19.38
C LEU A 113 6.58 6.62 19.89
N HIS A 114 7.32 7.16 20.85
CA HIS A 114 7.12 8.52 21.30
C HIS A 114 7.73 9.46 20.26
N PHE A 115 6.87 10.26 19.62
CA PHE A 115 7.31 11.25 18.65
C PHE A 115 7.46 12.60 19.33
N CYS A 116 8.62 13.23 19.12
CA CYS A 116 8.80 14.63 19.42
C CYS A 116 8.65 15.43 18.13
N SER A 117 7.82 16.47 18.15
CA SER A 117 7.70 17.43 17.04
C SER A 117 9.00 18.19 16.75
N GLN A 118 9.99 18.09 17.63
CA GLN A 118 11.31 18.73 17.56
C GLN A 118 12.43 17.74 17.18
N MET A 119 12.12 16.52 16.74
CA MET A 119 13.14 15.56 16.30
C MET A 119 14.00 16.17 15.18
N ASP A 120 15.29 16.35 15.46
CA ASP A 120 16.24 16.85 14.47
C ASP A 120 16.54 15.71 13.49
N THR A 121 16.29 15.96 12.21
CA THR A 121 16.53 15.01 11.13
C THR A 121 17.20 15.79 10.03
N SER A 122 18.28 15.24 9.48
CA SER A 122 19.09 15.94 8.51
C SER A 122 18.23 16.34 7.30
N GLU A 123 18.42 17.56 6.79
CA GLU A 123 17.80 17.97 5.52
C GLU A 123 18.08 16.98 4.39
N LYS A 124 19.21 16.27 4.45
CA LYS A 124 19.57 15.20 3.52
C LYS A 124 18.62 14.02 3.61
N GLU A 125 18.31 13.54 4.81
CA GLU A 125 17.44 12.39 5.05
C GLU A 125 15.98 12.72 4.69
N LYS A 126 15.52 13.94 5.00
CA LYS A 126 14.20 14.43 4.58
C LYS A 126 14.07 14.46 3.06
N ALA A 127 15.06 15.04 2.38
CA ALA A 127 15.07 15.12 0.91
C ALA A 127 15.09 13.72 0.27
N LEU A 128 15.87 12.80 0.85
CA LEU A 128 15.96 11.43 0.36
C LEU A 128 14.67 10.63 0.61
N GLY A 129 14.00 10.84 1.74
CA GLY A 129 12.69 10.25 2.03
C GLY A 129 11.59 10.72 1.07
N LEU A 130 11.59 12.02 0.74
CA LEU A 130 10.67 12.56 -0.27
C LEU A 130 10.97 11.98 -1.67
N LEU A 131 12.23 11.81 -2.03
CA LEU A 131 12.63 11.19 -3.28
C LEU A 131 12.17 9.72 -3.36
N TRP A 132 12.40 8.95 -2.29
CA TRP A 132 11.93 7.57 -2.16
C TRP A 132 10.40 7.46 -2.28
N SER A 133 9.64 8.30 -1.56
CA SER A 133 8.17 8.36 -1.65
C SER A 133 7.70 8.62 -3.08
N ALA A 134 8.35 9.54 -3.80
CA ALA A 134 8.03 9.82 -5.20
C ALA A 134 8.34 8.63 -6.13
N LYS A 135 9.47 7.94 -5.91
CA LYS A 135 9.82 6.74 -6.68
C LYS A 135 8.82 5.60 -6.46
N CYS A 136 8.43 5.34 -5.21
CA CYS A 136 7.42 4.36 -4.87
C CYS A 136 6.07 4.66 -5.55
N ALA A 137 5.65 5.93 -5.57
CA ALA A 137 4.45 6.36 -6.28
C ALA A 137 4.56 6.13 -7.81
N LEU A 138 5.75 6.35 -8.37
CA LEU A 138 6.02 6.09 -9.79
C LEU A 138 5.99 4.58 -10.10
N HIS A 139 6.58 3.74 -9.25
CA HIS A 139 6.55 2.27 -9.39
C HIS A 139 5.12 1.73 -9.37
N LYS A 140 4.26 2.26 -8.50
CA LYS A 140 2.83 1.91 -8.48
C LYS A 140 2.12 2.26 -9.78
N CYS A 141 2.45 3.41 -10.39
CA CYS A 141 1.94 3.76 -11.70
C CYS A 141 2.37 2.76 -12.76
N ALA A 142 3.64 2.31 -12.72
CA ALA A 142 4.17 1.30 -13.64
C ALA A 142 3.44 -0.04 -13.48
N VAL A 143 3.31 -0.56 -12.26
CA VAL A 143 2.55 -1.80 -11.97
C VAL A 143 1.13 -1.71 -12.51
N LYS A 144 0.45 -0.58 -12.30
CA LYS A 144 -0.93 -0.39 -12.75
C LYS A 144 -1.05 -0.36 -14.27
N ILE A 145 -0.18 0.38 -14.95
CA ILE A 145 -0.13 0.42 -16.42
C ILE A 145 0.18 -0.98 -16.97
N GLN A 146 1.10 -1.70 -16.33
CA GLN A 146 1.44 -3.06 -16.73
C GLN A 146 0.24 -3.98 -16.57
N GLY A 147 -0.47 -3.95 -15.43
CA GLY A 147 -1.71 -4.72 -15.24
C GLY A 147 -2.77 -4.42 -16.32
N GLU A 148 -2.98 -3.15 -16.66
CA GLU A 148 -3.97 -2.76 -17.69
C GLU A 148 -3.58 -3.16 -19.11
N THR A 149 -2.27 -3.23 -19.39
CA THR A 149 -1.74 -3.65 -20.69
C THR A 149 -1.50 -5.16 -20.78
N GLN A 150 -1.74 -5.91 -19.69
CA GLN A 150 -1.59 -7.37 -19.66
C GLN A 150 -2.40 -8.07 -20.76
N PRO A 151 -3.68 -7.74 -21.01
CA PRO A 151 -4.46 -8.38 -22.08
C PRO A 151 -3.82 -8.19 -23.46
N LEU A 152 -3.26 -7.01 -23.74
CA LEU A 152 -2.54 -6.71 -25.00
C LEU A 152 -1.31 -7.60 -25.17
N ARG A 153 -0.59 -7.90 -24.09
CA ARG A 153 0.56 -8.80 -24.12
C ARG A 153 0.12 -10.26 -24.31
N ASP A 154 -0.92 -10.69 -23.59
CA ASP A 154 -1.44 -12.06 -23.67
C ASP A 154 -1.96 -12.37 -25.07
N SER A 155 -2.65 -11.43 -25.71
CA SER A 155 -3.05 -11.55 -27.12
C SER A 155 -1.87 -11.74 -28.07
N LYS A 156 -0.79 -11.00 -27.85
CA LYS A 156 0.41 -11.08 -28.69
C LYS A 156 1.19 -12.37 -28.46
N SER A 157 1.22 -12.89 -27.23
CA SER A 157 1.97 -14.10 -26.87
C SER A 157 1.20 -15.39 -27.12
N ARG A 158 -0.11 -15.40 -26.86
CA ARG A 158 -1.00 -16.58 -26.97
C ARG A 158 -1.79 -16.64 -28.28
N GLY A 159 -1.74 -15.59 -29.11
CA GLY A 159 -2.49 -15.51 -30.37
C GLY A 159 -3.99 -15.30 -30.21
N GLU A 160 -4.47 -15.01 -28.99
CA GLU A 160 -5.88 -14.77 -28.71
C GLU A 160 -6.34 -13.43 -29.27
N ARG A 161 -7.54 -13.38 -29.87
CA ARG A 161 -8.11 -12.14 -30.40
C ARG A 161 -8.81 -11.35 -29.29
N LEU A 162 -8.24 -10.23 -28.86
CA LEU A 162 -8.85 -9.31 -27.88
C LEU A 162 -10.12 -8.60 -28.38
N GLY A 163 -10.27 -8.46 -29.70
CA GLY A 163 -11.28 -7.58 -30.30
C GLY A 163 -10.93 -6.08 -30.19
N THR A 164 -11.62 -5.26 -30.99
CA THR A 164 -11.38 -3.80 -31.06
C THR A 164 -11.91 -3.07 -29.83
N VAL A 165 -13.05 -3.49 -29.30
CA VAL A 165 -13.72 -2.87 -28.14
C VAL A 165 -12.84 -2.94 -26.88
N LEU A 166 -12.26 -4.10 -26.57
CA LEU A 166 -11.42 -4.25 -25.39
C LEU A 166 -10.11 -3.47 -25.55
N LYS A 167 -9.52 -3.49 -26.74
CA LYS A 167 -8.35 -2.67 -27.09
C LYS A 167 -8.63 -1.19 -26.83
N GLU A 168 -9.73 -0.65 -27.35
CA GLU A 168 -10.13 0.75 -27.16
C GLU A 168 -10.33 1.11 -25.69
N LYS A 169 -11.03 0.27 -24.91
CA LYS A 169 -11.20 0.47 -23.46
C LYS A 169 -9.86 0.57 -22.71
N ILE A 170 -8.87 -0.25 -23.10
CA ILE A 170 -7.52 -0.20 -22.52
C ILE A 170 -6.86 1.14 -22.89
N PHE A 171 -6.88 1.55 -24.16
CA PHE A 171 -6.30 2.84 -24.57
C PHE A 171 -6.97 4.04 -23.90
N GLU A 172 -8.29 4.02 -23.72
CA GLU A 172 -8.98 5.06 -22.97
C GLU A 172 -8.56 5.09 -21.49
N ALA A 173 -8.40 3.92 -20.85
CA ALA A 173 -7.94 3.84 -19.47
C ALA A 173 -6.53 4.42 -19.31
N LEU A 174 -5.62 4.09 -20.23
CA LEU A 174 -4.28 4.66 -20.28
C LEU A 174 -4.33 6.18 -20.49
N GLY A 175 -5.17 6.65 -21.40
CA GLY A 175 -5.41 8.07 -21.66
C GLY A 175 -5.88 8.82 -20.41
N ARG A 176 -6.86 8.26 -19.68
CA ARG A 176 -7.37 8.83 -18.41
C ARG A 176 -6.27 8.96 -17.35
N ARG A 177 -5.31 8.03 -17.31
CA ARG A 177 -4.23 8.03 -16.31
C ARG A 177 -3.04 8.90 -16.67
N ARG A 178 -2.82 9.20 -17.96
CA ARG A 178 -1.62 9.89 -18.46
C ARG A 178 -1.29 11.16 -17.67
N LYS A 179 -2.28 12.03 -17.43
CA LYS A 179 -2.09 13.30 -16.70
C LYS A 179 -1.54 13.08 -15.28
N THR A 180 -2.11 12.13 -14.55
CA THR A 180 -1.68 11.79 -13.18
C THR A 180 -0.26 11.21 -13.19
N VAL A 181 0.03 10.31 -14.12
CA VAL A 181 1.34 9.67 -14.25
C VAL A 181 2.42 10.70 -14.57
N VAL A 182 2.16 11.61 -15.53
CA VAL A 182 3.09 12.70 -15.86
C VAL A 182 3.35 13.59 -14.65
N LYS A 183 2.34 13.88 -13.83
CA LYS A 183 2.54 14.64 -12.58
C LYS A 183 3.50 13.93 -11.62
N VAL A 184 3.25 12.64 -11.36
CA VAL A 184 4.11 11.81 -10.47
C VAL A 184 5.53 11.70 -11.03
N LEU A 185 5.67 11.48 -12.34
CA LEU A 185 6.94 11.39 -13.05
C LEU A 185 7.76 12.68 -12.91
N ASN A 186 7.13 13.83 -13.13
CA ASN A 186 7.79 15.13 -12.98
C ASN A 186 8.18 15.39 -11.52
N THR A 187 7.33 15.03 -10.56
CA THR A 187 7.68 15.12 -9.13
C THR A 187 8.91 14.28 -8.79
N PHE A 188 8.99 13.05 -9.28
CA PHE A 188 10.17 12.20 -9.10
C PHE A 188 11.41 12.81 -9.76
N CYS A 189 11.33 13.20 -11.03
CA CYS A 189 12.47 13.76 -11.76
C CYS A 189 13.01 15.04 -11.10
N ASN A 190 12.12 15.93 -10.63
CA ASN A 190 12.51 17.15 -9.94
C ASN A 190 13.17 16.84 -8.59
N ARG A 191 12.55 16.00 -7.76
CA ARG A 191 13.13 15.59 -6.46
C ARG A 191 14.50 14.92 -6.62
N ARG A 192 14.66 14.09 -7.66
CA ARG A 192 15.94 13.44 -7.96
C ARG A 192 16.99 14.46 -8.33
N LYS A 193 16.67 15.38 -9.24
CA LYS A 193 17.58 16.46 -9.64
C LYS A 193 17.99 17.34 -8.46
N ASP A 194 17.03 17.75 -7.63
CA ASP A 194 17.28 18.59 -6.46
C ASP A 194 18.20 17.87 -5.44
N TYR A 195 17.92 16.59 -5.18
CA TYR A 195 18.73 15.77 -4.27
C TYR A 195 20.16 15.61 -4.78
N LEU A 196 20.33 15.19 -6.04
CA LEU A 196 21.65 14.97 -6.64
C LEU A 196 22.45 16.27 -6.71
N THR A 197 21.81 17.38 -7.07
CA THR A 197 22.49 18.69 -7.13
C THR A 197 23.05 19.11 -5.76
N LYS A 198 22.32 18.85 -4.67
CA LYS A 198 22.73 19.27 -3.32
C LYS A 198 23.65 18.27 -2.60
N TYR A 199 23.45 16.97 -2.79
CA TYR A 199 24.07 15.94 -1.94
C TYR A 199 24.94 14.92 -2.69
N ALA A 200 24.84 14.81 -4.02
CA ALA A 200 25.61 13.87 -4.84
C ALA A 200 25.85 14.43 -6.26
N PRO A 201 26.56 15.57 -6.40
CA PRO A 201 26.70 16.27 -7.68
C PRO A 201 27.50 15.47 -8.71
N ASP A 202 28.38 14.57 -8.24
CA ASP A 202 29.14 13.61 -9.04
C ASP A 202 28.22 12.62 -9.80
N GLN A 203 27.05 12.30 -9.23
CA GLN A 203 26.09 11.39 -9.84
C GLN A 203 25.11 12.07 -10.81
N LEU A 204 25.03 13.41 -10.80
CA LEU A 204 24.04 14.17 -11.59
C LEU A 204 24.19 13.96 -13.10
N GLY A 205 25.42 13.76 -13.59
CA GLY A 205 25.73 13.60 -15.01
C GLY A 205 25.60 12.17 -15.54
N LEU A 206 25.29 11.20 -14.69
CA LEU A 206 25.21 9.79 -15.11
C LEU A 206 23.99 9.54 -16.01
N PRO A 207 24.11 8.72 -17.07
CA PRO A 207 23.00 8.41 -17.98
C PRO A 207 21.76 7.87 -17.26
N GLU A 208 21.95 7.11 -16.19
CA GLU A 208 20.88 6.50 -15.38
C GLU A 208 20.05 7.55 -14.61
N ASN A 209 20.65 8.70 -14.31
CA ASN A 209 20.03 9.78 -13.54
C ASN A 209 19.34 10.85 -14.41
N ARG A 210 19.41 10.71 -15.73
CA ARG A 210 18.74 11.64 -16.66
C ARG A 210 17.23 11.61 -16.49
N ALA A 211 16.58 12.76 -16.66
CA ALA A 211 15.12 12.83 -16.62
C ALA A 211 14.50 11.90 -17.68
N ILE A 212 13.52 11.11 -17.26
CA ILE A 212 12.82 10.17 -18.14
C ILE A 212 11.49 10.77 -18.60
N THR A 213 11.18 10.59 -19.87
CA THR A 213 9.91 11.04 -20.46
C THR A 213 8.80 10.02 -20.22
N TYR A 214 7.54 10.42 -20.44
CA TYR A 214 6.41 9.49 -20.33
C TYR A 214 6.52 8.31 -21.31
N ASP A 215 7.01 8.57 -22.52
CA ASP A 215 7.14 7.53 -23.56
C ASP A 215 8.29 6.56 -23.27
N GLU A 216 9.34 7.00 -22.58
CA GLU A 216 10.38 6.12 -22.04
C GLU A 216 9.85 5.34 -20.84
N PHE A 217 9.16 6.01 -19.92
CA PHE A 217 8.56 5.40 -18.73
C PHE A 217 7.60 4.25 -19.07
N THR A 218 6.75 4.41 -20.08
CA THR A 218 5.79 3.37 -20.49
C THR A 218 6.45 2.12 -21.10
N LYS A 219 7.74 2.19 -21.44
CA LYS A 219 8.51 1.06 -21.97
C LYS A 219 9.31 0.34 -20.89
N LEU A 220 9.46 0.94 -19.70
CA LEU A 220 10.17 0.33 -18.59
C LEU A 220 9.42 -0.93 -18.14
N GLN A 221 10.15 -2.03 -18.02
CA GLN A 221 9.66 -3.24 -17.38
C GLN A 221 9.80 -3.11 -15.85
N LEU A 222 9.08 -3.93 -15.09
CA LEU A 222 9.17 -3.91 -13.62
C LEU A 222 10.49 -4.48 -13.09
N ASP A 223 11.20 -5.28 -13.89
CA ASP A 223 12.53 -5.82 -13.61
C ASP A 223 13.67 -4.93 -14.16
N ASP A 224 13.35 -3.78 -14.73
CA ASP A 224 14.35 -2.84 -15.23
C ASP A 224 15.26 -2.33 -14.10
N PRO A 225 16.59 -2.26 -14.30
CA PRO A 225 17.53 -1.72 -13.32
C PRO A 225 17.20 -0.30 -12.86
N PHE A 226 16.44 0.48 -13.63
CA PHE A 226 15.87 1.76 -13.19
C PHE A 226 15.18 1.66 -11.83
N TRP A 227 14.60 0.53 -11.46
CA TRP A 227 13.96 0.34 -10.16
C TRP A 227 14.97 0.09 -9.01
N ASN A 228 16.19 -0.34 -9.35
CA ASN A 228 17.29 -0.60 -8.42
C ASN A 228 18.11 0.67 -8.18
N ASP A 229 17.61 1.60 -7.35
CA ASP A 229 18.39 2.78 -7.00
C ASP A 229 19.34 2.50 -5.83
N ALA A 230 20.53 2.00 -6.15
CA ALA A 230 21.58 1.83 -5.16
C ALA A 230 21.95 3.14 -4.43
N TYR A 231 21.72 4.31 -5.04
CA TYR A 231 21.92 5.62 -4.39
C TYR A 231 20.76 6.02 -3.45
N LEU A 232 19.58 5.41 -3.61
CA LEU A 232 18.48 5.50 -2.63
C LEU A 232 18.64 4.45 -1.52
N SER A 233 19.45 3.40 -1.73
CA SER A 233 19.80 2.43 -0.71
C SER A 233 20.72 3.08 0.33
N PHE A 234 20.20 3.21 1.55
CA PHE A 234 20.93 3.79 2.68
C PHE A 234 21.90 2.81 3.34
N SER A 235 21.60 1.52 3.21
CA SER A 235 22.49 0.46 3.65
C SER A 235 23.51 0.17 2.53
N LYS A 236 24.79 0.13 2.91
CA LYS A 236 25.87 -0.42 2.06
C LYS A 236 26.09 -1.91 2.34
N ASP A 237 25.21 -2.53 3.12
CA ASP A 237 25.32 -3.94 3.45
C ASP A 237 25.07 -4.78 2.20
N PRO A 238 25.62 -6.00 2.14
CA PRO A 238 25.56 -6.83 0.93
C PRO A 238 24.14 -7.03 0.40
N TRP A 239 23.11 -7.15 1.25
CA TRP A 239 21.73 -7.31 0.81
C TRP A 239 21.18 -6.10 0.03
N ALA A 240 21.73 -4.91 0.25
CA ALA A 240 21.28 -3.66 -0.34
C ALA A 240 22.04 -3.25 -1.61
N VAL A 241 23.27 -3.77 -1.80
CA VAL A 241 24.16 -3.38 -2.92
C VAL A 241 24.74 -4.53 -3.74
N ASP A 242 24.84 -5.75 -3.19
CA ASP A 242 25.41 -6.91 -3.90
C ASP A 242 24.35 -7.58 -4.78
N PRO A 243 24.53 -7.61 -6.12
CA PRO A 243 23.57 -8.23 -7.03
C PRO A 243 23.33 -9.72 -6.76
N THR A 244 24.33 -10.43 -6.26
CA THR A 244 24.25 -11.87 -5.95
C THR A 244 23.36 -12.10 -4.73
N VAL A 245 23.54 -11.29 -3.68
CA VAL A 245 22.71 -11.37 -2.47
C VAL A 245 21.27 -10.97 -2.79
N GLN A 246 21.05 -9.91 -3.56
CA GLN A 246 19.73 -9.50 -4.01
C GLN A 246 19.04 -10.59 -4.85
N THR A 247 19.78 -11.24 -5.76
CA THR A 247 19.28 -12.35 -6.57
C THR A 247 18.85 -13.52 -5.69
N GLY A 248 19.64 -13.86 -4.67
CA GLY A 248 19.29 -14.88 -3.68
C GLY A 248 18.02 -14.55 -2.90
N ILE A 249 17.89 -13.31 -2.43
CA ILE A 249 16.68 -12.83 -1.73
C ILE A 249 15.45 -12.90 -2.66
N HIS A 250 15.57 -12.43 -3.90
CA HIS A 250 14.48 -12.52 -4.87
C HIS A 250 14.08 -13.97 -5.18
N ALA A 251 15.03 -14.89 -5.25
CA ALA A 251 14.75 -16.32 -5.46
C ALA A 251 13.95 -16.90 -4.29
N LEU A 252 14.34 -16.60 -3.05
CA LEU A 252 13.59 -16.97 -1.84
C LEU A 252 12.17 -16.41 -1.85
N LEU A 253 12.01 -15.10 -2.09
CA LEU A 253 10.69 -14.47 -2.14
C LEU A 253 9.80 -15.03 -3.26
N ARG A 254 10.37 -15.34 -4.43
CA ARG A 254 9.62 -16.02 -5.52
C ARG A 254 9.15 -17.40 -5.11
N MET A 255 9.96 -18.13 -4.35
CA MET A 255 9.60 -19.44 -3.83
C MET A 255 8.44 -19.33 -2.84
N ASP A 256 8.47 -18.34 -1.94
CA ASP A 256 7.37 -18.09 -1.01
C ASP A 256 6.08 -17.69 -1.73
N CYS A 257 6.16 -16.80 -2.73
CA CYS A 257 5.01 -16.46 -3.57
C CYS A 257 4.45 -17.69 -4.32
N ALA A 258 5.30 -18.55 -4.87
CA ALA A 258 4.86 -19.78 -5.54
C ALA A 258 4.11 -20.71 -4.56
N ASN A 259 4.55 -20.78 -3.30
CA ASN A 259 3.85 -21.53 -2.26
C ASN A 259 2.47 -20.93 -1.96
N GLU A 260 2.36 -19.59 -1.86
CA GLU A 260 1.07 -18.91 -1.70
C GLU A 260 0.13 -19.15 -2.90
N GLU A 261 0.66 -19.10 -4.13
CA GLU A 261 -0.11 -19.38 -5.34
C GLU A 261 -0.63 -20.83 -5.36
N LEU A 262 0.17 -21.82 -4.93
CA LEU A 262 -0.27 -23.20 -4.81
C LEU A 262 -1.44 -23.34 -3.82
N VAL A 263 -1.40 -22.62 -2.70
CA VAL A 263 -2.51 -22.57 -1.74
C VAL A 263 -3.76 -21.95 -2.38
N GLN A 264 -3.60 -20.84 -3.12
CA GLN A 264 -4.71 -20.21 -3.85
C GLN A 264 -5.31 -21.15 -4.90
N LEU A 265 -4.49 -21.78 -5.74
CA LEU A 265 -4.95 -22.75 -6.75
C LEU A 265 -5.67 -23.93 -6.12
N THR A 266 -5.20 -24.42 -4.97
CA THR A 266 -5.88 -25.49 -4.23
C THR A 266 -7.28 -25.06 -3.77
N ASN A 267 -7.43 -23.82 -3.30
CA ASN A 267 -8.71 -23.27 -2.90
C ASN A 267 -9.66 -23.06 -4.10
N GLU A 268 -9.15 -22.55 -5.21
CA GLU A 268 -9.94 -22.39 -6.44
C GLU A 268 -10.37 -23.74 -7.01
N LEU A 269 -9.49 -24.75 -7.00
CA LEU A 269 -9.84 -26.11 -7.41
C LEU A 269 -10.99 -26.66 -6.56
N ARG A 270 -10.94 -26.46 -5.23
CA ARG A 270 -12.02 -26.88 -4.33
C ARG A 270 -13.34 -26.18 -4.66
N ARG A 271 -13.30 -24.87 -4.98
CA ARG A 271 -14.50 -24.11 -5.40
C ARG A 271 -15.06 -24.63 -6.72
N CYS A 272 -14.21 -24.86 -7.73
CA CYS A 272 -14.65 -25.40 -9.02
C CYS A 272 -15.30 -26.79 -8.87
N VAL A 273 -14.72 -27.68 -8.05
CA VAL A 273 -15.31 -29.00 -7.77
C VAL A 273 -16.66 -28.84 -7.05
N SER A 274 -16.76 -27.94 -6.06
CA SER A 274 -18.03 -27.66 -5.38
C SER A 274 -19.10 -27.19 -6.35
N TRP A 275 -18.78 -26.30 -7.28
CA TRP A 275 -19.73 -25.86 -8.31
C TRP A 275 -20.13 -26.99 -9.25
N GLY A 276 -19.20 -27.87 -9.61
CA GLY A 276 -19.50 -29.03 -10.45
C GLY A 276 -20.37 -30.11 -9.80
N ILE A 277 -20.47 -30.13 -8.47
CA ILE A 277 -21.38 -31.04 -7.73
C ILE A 277 -22.80 -30.46 -7.62
N HIS A 278 -22.97 -29.14 -7.83
CA HIS A 278 -24.27 -28.44 -7.80
C HIS A 278 -24.87 -28.19 -9.19
N LEU A 279 -24.36 -28.86 -10.23
CA LEU A 279 -24.92 -28.94 -11.60
C LEU A 279 -25.48 -30.34 -11.84
#